data_AF-A0A5D3C3I3-F1
#
_entry.id   AF-A0A5D3C3I3-F1
#
_cell.length_a   1.000
_cell.length_b   1.000
_cell.length_c   1.000
_cell.angle_alpha   90.00
_cell.angle_beta   90.00
_cell.angle_gamma   90.00
#
_symmetry.space_group_name_H-M   'P 1'
#
loop_
_entity.id
_entity.type
_entity.pdbx_description
1 polymer ?
#
loop_
_entity_poly.entity_id
_entity_poly.type
_entity_poly.pdbx_seq_one_letter_code
_entity_poly.pdbx_strand_id
1 'polypeptide(L)'
;MFLPESKEKLFSLLIQVKDLEDGDQSTIDELKEVNLGTIDEPRPTFISASLSSEEEDKYMSLLTEYRDIFAWSYKEMPGLDLKVAVHHFAIK
;
A
#
# COMPACT_ATOMS: atom_id res chain seq x y z
N MET A 1 -11.55 1.83 22.10
CA MET A 1 -12.25 0.54 22.17
C MET A 1 -12.93 0.35 20.82
N PHE A 2 -12.34 -0.45 19.93
CA PHE A 2 -12.91 -0.64 18.58
C PHE A 2 -14.23 -1.39 18.69
N LEU A 3 -15.26 -0.86 18.04
CA LEU A 3 -16.60 -1.45 18.05
C LEU A 3 -16.52 -2.89 17.49
N PRO A 4 -17.22 -3.86 18.10
CA PRO A 4 -17.19 -5.26 17.66
C PRO A 4 -17.50 -5.40 16.16
N GLU A 5 -18.41 -4.57 15.62
CA GLU A 5 -18.74 -4.55 14.19
C GLU A 5 -17.55 -4.16 13.29
N SER A 6 -16.62 -3.34 13.76
CA SER A 6 -15.42 -2.97 13.00
C SER A 6 -14.43 -4.14 12.89
N LYS A 7 -14.38 -5.02 13.89
CA LYS A 7 -13.57 -6.24 13.83
C LYS A 7 -14.22 -7.26 12.91
N GLU A 8 -15.52 -7.48 13.03
CA GLU A 8 -16.27 -8.37 12.13
C GLU A 8 -16.16 -7.92 10.67
N LYS A 9 -16.16 -6.60 10.42
CA LYS A 9 -15.97 -6.04 9.08
C LYS A 9 -14.56 -6.25 8.54
N LEU A 10 -13.53 -6.18 9.40
CA LEU A 10 -12.14 -6.49 9.01
C LEU A 10 -11.92 -7.99 8.84
N PHE A 11 -12.53 -8.84 9.65
CA PHE A 11 -12.52 -10.29 9.48
C PHE A 11 -13.26 -10.71 8.21
N SER A 12 -14.40 -10.08 7.91
CA SER A 12 -15.11 -10.28 6.64
C SER A 12 -14.28 -9.81 5.45
N LEU A 13 -13.57 -8.68 5.55
CA LEU A 13 -12.65 -8.23 4.52
C LEU A 13 -11.46 -9.19 4.34
N LEU A 14 -10.94 -9.75 5.44
CA LEU A 14 -9.85 -10.74 5.43
C LEU A 14 -10.31 -12.08 4.84
N ILE A 15 -11.55 -12.48 5.09
CA ILE A 15 -12.18 -13.67 4.51
C ILE A 15 -12.46 -13.44 3.03
N GLN A 16 -12.92 -12.26 2.62
CA GLN A 16 -13.05 -11.91 1.20
C GLN A 16 -11.70 -11.94 0.47
N VAL A 17 -10.60 -11.57 1.11
CA VAL A 17 -9.25 -11.72 0.55
C VAL A 17 -8.83 -13.19 0.41
N LYS A 18 -9.33 -14.08 1.28
CA LYS A 18 -9.06 -15.54 1.23
C LYS A 18 -9.95 -16.31 0.28
N ASP A 19 -11.21 -15.91 0.11
CA ASP A 19 -12.12 -16.52 -0.87
C ASP A 19 -11.79 -16.12 -2.32
N LEU A 20 -10.93 -15.10 -2.51
CA LEU A 20 -10.26 -14.84 -3.79
C LEU A 20 -9.19 -15.89 -4.14
N GLU A 21 -8.82 -16.76 -3.19
CA GLU A 21 -7.70 -17.71 -3.33
C GLU A 21 -8.15 -19.08 -3.88
N ASP A 22 -9.45 -19.37 -3.99
CA ASP A 22 -9.95 -20.67 -4.46
C ASP A 22 -10.94 -20.53 -5.63
N GLY A 23 -10.38 -20.40 -6.84
CA GLY A 23 -11.08 -20.78 -8.07
C GLY A 23 -11.44 -19.68 -9.07
N ASP A 24 -10.46 -18.87 -9.50
CA ASP A 24 -10.03 -18.69 -10.91
C ASP A 24 -9.08 -17.47 -10.99
N GLN A 25 -7.77 -17.74 -11.01
CA GLN A 25 -6.65 -16.78 -11.21
C GLN A 25 -6.73 -15.43 -10.47
N SER A 26 -6.64 -15.42 -9.14
CA SER A 26 -6.07 -14.25 -8.45
C SER A 26 -4.56 -14.25 -8.69
N THR A 27 -4.12 -13.65 -9.79
CA THR A 27 -2.71 -13.35 -10.00
C THR A 27 -2.31 -12.37 -8.89
N ILE A 28 -1.71 -12.87 -7.81
CA ILE A 28 -0.84 -12.05 -6.97
C ILE A 28 0.29 -11.64 -7.92
N ASP A 29 0.09 -10.50 -8.56
CA ASP A 29 1.03 -10.00 -9.54
C ASP A 29 2.34 -9.78 -8.79
N GLU A 30 3.43 -10.38 -9.28
CA GLU A 30 4.74 -10.16 -8.68
C GLU A 30 4.97 -8.65 -8.65
N LEU A 31 5.46 -8.12 -7.52
CA LEU A 31 5.66 -6.69 -7.36
C LEU A 31 7.14 -6.34 -7.52
N LYS A 32 7.39 -5.28 -8.27
CA LYS A 32 8.70 -4.66 -8.41
C LYS A 32 8.78 -3.44 -7.51
N GLU A 33 9.80 -3.41 -6.66
CA GLU A 33 10.12 -2.23 -5.86
C GLU A 33 10.76 -1.15 -6.75
N VAL A 34 10.27 0.07 -6.62
CA VAL A 34 10.81 1.28 -7.26
C VAL A 34 11.00 2.35 -6.20
N ASN A 35 12.14 3.06 -6.24
CA ASN A 35 12.41 4.16 -5.32
C ASN A 35 12.04 5.48 -6.00
N LEU A 36 11.04 6.19 -5.47
CA LEU A 36 10.65 7.52 -5.94
C LEU A 36 11.46 8.65 -5.26
N GLY A 37 12.25 8.31 -4.24
CA GLY A 37 13.08 9.21 -3.46
C GLY A 37 14.53 9.28 -3.96
N THR A 38 15.40 9.77 -3.10
CA THR A 38 16.86 9.82 -3.36
C THR A 38 17.56 8.66 -2.63
N ILE A 39 18.89 8.56 -2.77
CA ILE A 39 19.68 7.59 -2.01
C ILE A 39 19.67 7.93 -0.51
N ASP A 40 19.72 9.22 -0.18
CA ASP A 40 19.75 9.70 1.21
C ASP A 40 18.36 9.74 1.87
N GLU A 41 17.31 9.95 1.07
CA GLU A 41 15.91 9.89 1.50
C GLU A 41 15.11 8.97 0.57
N PRO A 42 15.22 7.64 0.75
CA PRO A 42 14.52 6.68 -0.08
C PRO A 42 13.01 6.70 0.20
N ARG A 43 12.22 6.55 -0.86
CA ARG A 43 10.77 6.48 -0.83
C ARG A 43 10.33 5.27 -1.66
N PRO A 44 10.42 4.05 -1.08
CA PRO A 44 10.09 2.83 -1.80
C PRO A 44 8.59 2.76 -2.09
N THR A 45 8.24 2.31 -3.29
CA THR A 45 6.88 2.09 -3.79
C THR A 45 6.90 0.82 -4.65
N PHE A 46 5.74 0.22 -4.88
CA PHE A 46 5.63 -1.04 -5.62
C PHE A 46 4.74 -0.87 -6.84
N ILE A 47 5.21 -1.38 -7.98
CA ILE A 47 4.43 -1.51 -9.21
C ILE A 47 4.37 -2.99 -9.60
N SER A 48 3.44 -3.36 -10.47
CA SER A 48 3.41 -4.73 -11.01
C SER A 48 4.69 -5.03 -11.80
N ALA A 49 5.26 -6.21 -11.59
CA ALA A 49 6.40 -6.75 -12.33
C ALA A 49 5.98 -7.31 -13.70
N SER A 50 4.68 -7.48 -13.93
CA SER A 50 4.10 -7.96 -15.20
C SER A 50 3.85 -6.83 -16.21
N LEU A 51 4.17 -5.57 -15.86
CA LEU A 51 4.01 -4.43 -16.75
C LEU A 51 4.94 -4.54 -17.96
N SER A 52 4.44 -4.17 -19.13
CA SER A 52 5.32 -3.94 -20.29
C SER A 52 6.22 -2.73 -20.04
N SER A 53 7.35 -2.62 -20.77
CA SER A 53 8.25 -1.47 -20.61
C SER A 53 7.57 -0.12 -20.89
N GLU A 54 6.63 -0.06 -21.84
CA GLU A 54 5.89 1.18 -22.13
C GLU A 54 4.95 1.55 -20.97
N GLU A 55 4.30 0.57 -20.35
CA GLU A 55 3.43 0.81 -19.19
C GLU A 55 4.27 1.20 -17.97
N GLU A 56 5.37 0.49 -17.72
CA GLU A 56 6.31 0.82 -16.65
C GLU A 56 6.77 2.28 -16.76
N ASP A 57 7.18 2.73 -17.94
CA ASP A 57 7.62 4.12 -18.16
C ASP A 57 6.48 5.13 -17.87
N LYS A 58 5.25 4.83 -18.29
CA LYS A 58 4.08 5.68 -18.01
C LYS A 58 3.79 5.76 -16.51
N TYR A 59 3.82 4.63 -15.82
CA TYR A 59 3.62 4.57 -14.37
C TYR A 59 4.74 5.28 -13.63
N MET A 60 6.00 5.09 -14.04
CA MET A 60 7.14 5.79 -13.46
C MET A 60 7.04 7.30 -13.63
N SER A 61 6.63 7.78 -14.81
CA SER A 61 6.38 9.21 -15.04
C SER A 61 5.30 9.75 -14.11
N LEU A 62 4.16 9.06 -14.01
CA LEU A 62 3.04 9.45 -13.14
C LEU A 62 3.43 9.48 -11.66
N LEU A 63 4.05 8.40 -11.18
CA LEU A 63 4.46 8.26 -9.78
C LEU A 63 5.53 9.29 -9.41
N THR A 64 6.38 9.68 -10.36
CA THR A 64 7.37 10.73 -10.14
C THR A 64 6.72 12.12 -10.11
N GLU A 65 5.77 12.41 -11.02
CA GLU A 65 5.03 13.69 -11.06
C GLU A 65 4.24 13.92 -9.76
N TYR A 66 3.63 12.87 -9.22
CA TYR A 66 2.83 12.92 -7.99
C TYR A 66 3.52 12.26 -6.80
N ARG A 67 4.86 12.25 -6.79
CA ARG A 67 5.66 11.58 -5.74
C ARG A 67 5.22 11.97 -4.33
N ASP A 68 4.98 13.26 -4.13
CA ASP A 68 4.62 13.76 -2.81
C ASP A 68 3.24 13.27 -2.35
N ILE A 69 2.38 12.77 -3.25
CA ILE A 69 1.08 12.16 -2.89
C ILE A 69 1.24 10.68 -2.58
N PHE A 70 1.96 9.94 -3.43
CA PHE A 70 2.06 8.48 -3.34
C PHE A 70 3.13 8.00 -2.35
N ALA A 71 4.11 8.85 -2.06
CA ALA A 71 5.28 8.50 -1.27
C ALA A 71 5.43 9.39 -0.03
N TRP A 72 4.32 9.93 0.48
CA TRP A 72 4.32 10.72 1.71
C TRP A 72 4.77 9.88 2.90
N SER A 73 5.72 10.43 3.64
CA SER A 73 6.00 9.96 4.99
C SER A 73 4.94 10.50 5.95
N TYR A 74 4.70 9.76 7.04
CA TYR A 74 3.81 10.23 8.11
C TYR A 74 4.18 11.61 8.67
N LYS A 75 5.45 12.03 8.57
CA LYS A 75 5.92 13.34 9.02
C LYS A 75 5.38 14.49 8.15
N GLU A 76 5.01 14.20 6.90
CA GLU A 76 4.57 15.17 5.89
C GLU A 76 3.05 15.30 5.83
N MET A 77 2.33 14.67 6.76
CA MET A 77 0.88 14.79 6.92
C MET A 77 0.52 15.68 8.13
N PRO A 78 0.70 17.03 8.06
CA PRO A 78 0.39 17.94 9.15
C PRO A 78 -1.13 18.05 9.30
N GLY A 79 -1.70 17.21 10.16
CA GLY A 79 -3.14 17.17 10.42
C GLY A 79 -3.61 15.84 11.01
N LEU A 80 -2.80 14.79 10.88
CA LEU A 80 -3.07 13.51 11.53
C LEU A 80 -2.27 13.44 12.86
N ASP A 81 -2.98 13.40 13.98
CA ASP A 81 -2.34 13.04 15.25
C ASP A 81 -1.80 11.61 15.13
N LEU A 82 -0.47 11.46 15.27
CA LEU A 82 0.20 10.15 15.22
C LEU A 82 -0.38 9.17 16.25
N LYS A 83 -0.94 9.65 17.37
CA LYS A 83 -1.63 8.81 18.36
C LYS A 83 -2.93 8.19 17.83
N VAL A 84 -3.53 8.79 16.81
CA VAL A 84 -4.74 8.30 16.14
C VAL A 84 -4.39 7.52 14.87
N ALA A 85 -3.36 7.96 14.14
CA ALA A 85 -2.94 7.36 12.88
C ALA A 85 -2.16 6.04 13.03
N VAL A 86 -1.49 5.84 14.17
CA VAL A 86 -0.70 4.62 14.42
C VAL A 86 -1.57 3.54 15.05
N HIS A 87 -1.82 2.47 14.30
CA HIS A 87 -2.47 1.28 14.83
C HIS A 87 -1.47 0.46 15.65
N HIS A 88 -1.49 0.61 16.97
CA HIS A 88 -0.74 -0.28 17.87
C HIS A 88 -1.40 -1.66 17.93
N PHE A 89 -0.84 -2.62 17.21
CA PHE A 89 -1.24 -4.02 17.35
C PHE A 89 -0.53 -4.61 18.57
N ALA A 90 -1.26 -4.77 19.68
CA ALA A 90 -0.77 -5.52 20.83
C ALA A 90 -0.93 -7.02 20.53
N ILE A 91 0.13 -7.66 20.03
CA ILE A 91 0.21 -9.12 19.99
C ILE A 91 0.74 -9.59 21.35
N LYS A 92 0.05 -10.55 21.95
CA LYS A 92 0.52 -11.33 23.11
C LYS A 92 0.92 -12.71 22.64
#